data_AF-A0A814XAC5-F1
#
_entry.id   AF-A0A814XAC5-F1
#
_cell.length_a   1.000
_cell.length_b   1.000
_cell.length_c   1.000
_cell.angle_alpha   90.00
_cell.angle_beta   90.00
_cell.angle_gamma   90.00
#
_symmetry.space_group_name_H-M   'P 1'
#
loop_
_entity.id
_entity.type
_entity.pdbx_description
1 polymer ?
#
loop_
_entity_poly.entity_id
_entity_poly.type
_entity_poly.pdbx_seq_one_letter_code
_entity_poly.pdbx_strand_id
1 'polypeptide(L)'
;MPWNEKWTYDFDDESRKKAEHWEYRPEMKRALGSIPSIMMWDDHDIFDSAGSYLPLLHQSPIMKGLFEMTQNIRLLFQHHTTPEKAREHRLFGYQGHNLLARCEQVNSIFGLSGTYDDLLDEWTHVNHITERNDILQRFQNLAEINKIQVTFFSSGVHCCGVSRFRTQRIEPFAPNQDPKLIYHIISSAIVHKPPLKPFIQAAHLFRTK
;
A
#
# COMPACT_ATOMS: atom_id res chain seq x y z
N MET A 1 20.49 -3.08 -18.18
CA MET A 1 20.25 -1.85 -18.97
C MET A 1 20.46 -0.63 -18.09
N PRO A 2 20.89 0.52 -18.63
CA PRO A 2 21.11 1.76 -17.87
C PRO A 2 19.79 2.31 -17.30
N TRP A 3 19.80 2.83 -16.06
CA TRP A 3 18.58 3.28 -15.36
C TRP A 3 17.96 4.57 -15.91
N ASN A 4 18.62 5.23 -16.87
CA ASN A 4 18.35 6.62 -17.28
C ASN A 4 17.65 6.75 -18.62
N GLU A 5 17.32 5.63 -19.27
CA GLU A 5 16.61 5.63 -20.53
C GLU A 5 15.10 5.74 -20.28
N LYS A 6 14.42 6.69 -20.94
CA LYS A 6 12.99 6.93 -20.74
C LYS A 6 12.21 5.81 -21.44
N TRP A 7 11.54 4.97 -20.67
CA TRP A 7 10.61 3.98 -21.20
C TRP A 7 9.32 4.68 -21.63
N THR A 8 9.20 4.99 -22.92
CA THR A 8 7.89 5.34 -23.51
C THR A 8 7.33 4.07 -24.12
N TYR A 9 6.35 3.47 -23.43
CA TYR A 9 5.54 2.40 -24.00
C TYR A 9 4.30 3.06 -24.61
N ASP A 10 4.14 2.99 -25.92
CA ASP A 10 2.93 3.48 -26.58
C ASP A 10 1.80 2.48 -26.31
N PHE A 11 0.80 2.92 -25.55
CA PHE A 11 -0.33 2.10 -25.16
C PHE A 11 -1.29 1.95 -26.34
N ASP A 12 -1.01 1.01 -27.23
CA ASP A 12 -1.83 0.72 -28.42
C ASP A 12 -3.14 -0.03 -28.09
N ASP A 13 -4.03 -0.14 -29.07
CA ASP A 13 -5.33 -0.81 -28.92
C ASP A 13 -5.19 -2.29 -28.51
N GLU A 14 -4.08 -2.95 -28.89
CA GLU A 14 -3.82 -4.34 -28.51
C GLU A 14 -3.44 -4.43 -27.02
N SER A 15 -2.58 -3.53 -26.55
CA SER A 15 -2.19 -3.38 -25.15
C SER A 15 -3.38 -3.01 -24.29
N ARG A 16 -4.24 -2.12 -24.80
CA ARG A 16 -5.51 -1.76 -24.16
C ARG A 16 -6.42 -2.96 -24.01
N LYS A 17 -6.67 -3.72 -25.08
CA LYS A 17 -7.48 -4.95 -24.99
C LYS A 17 -6.88 -5.98 -24.03
N LYS A 18 -5.55 -6.12 -24.00
CA LYS A 18 -4.87 -7.00 -23.04
C LYS A 18 -5.05 -6.53 -21.59
N ALA A 19 -5.07 -5.21 -21.35
CA ALA A 19 -5.32 -4.63 -20.04
C ALA A 19 -6.80 -4.72 -19.63
N GLU A 20 -7.74 -4.51 -20.57
CA GLU A 20 -9.20 -4.59 -20.33
C GLU A 20 -9.69 -6.03 -20.09
N HIS A 21 -8.96 -7.03 -20.60
CA HIS A 21 -9.30 -8.46 -20.51
C HIS A 21 -8.24 -9.27 -19.75
N TRP A 22 -7.57 -8.62 -18.80
CA TRP A 22 -6.51 -9.23 -18.00
C TRP A 22 -7.00 -10.47 -17.23
N GLU A 23 -8.29 -10.52 -16.88
CA GLU A 23 -8.96 -11.62 -16.18
C GLU A 23 -9.03 -12.92 -16.99
N TYR A 24 -9.03 -12.83 -18.33
CA TYR A 24 -9.06 -13.99 -19.21
C TYR A 24 -7.65 -14.54 -19.52
N ARG A 25 -6.61 -13.87 -19.02
CA ARG A 25 -5.23 -14.29 -19.25
C ARG A 25 -4.92 -15.53 -18.40
N PRO A 26 -4.51 -16.65 -19.01
CA PRO A 26 -4.17 -17.86 -18.27
C PRO A 26 -3.04 -17.62 -17.25
N GLU A 27 -2.14 -16.67 -17.51
CA GLU A 27 -1.08 -16.26 -16.62
C GLU A 27 -1.62 -15.58 -15.36
N MET A 28 -2.61 -14.69 -15.49
CA MET A 28 -3.24 -14.00 -14.36
C MET A 28 -4.08 -14.97 -13.52
N LYS A 29 -4.86 -15.85 -14.17
CA LYS A 29 -5.60 -16.90 -13.47
C LYS A 29 -4.66 -17.83 -12.70
N ARG A 30 -3.54 -18.23 -13.30
CA ARG A 30 -2.52 -19.04 -12.63
C ARG A 30 -1.94 -18.28 -11.44
N ALA A 31 -1.50 -17.03 -11.64
CA ALA A 31 -0.92 -16.21 -10.59
C ALA A 31 -1.88 -16.02 -9.40
N LEU A 32 -3.12 -15.60 -9.63
CA LEU A 32 -4.13 -15.42 -8.59
C LEU A 32 -4.53 -16.74 -7.90
N GLY A 33 -4.45 -17.87 -8.59
CA GLY A 33 -4.70 -19.19 -8.00
C GLY A 33 -3.51 -19.80 -7.28
N SER A 34 -2.28 -19.35 -7.55
CA SER A 34 -1.04 -19.94 -7.02
C SER A 34 -0.28 -19.06 -6.04
N ILE A 35 -0.51 -17.74 -6.08
CA ILE A 35 0.15 -16.76 -5.21
C ILE A 35 -0.88 -16.32 -4.17
N PRO A 36 -0.72 -16.70 -2.89
CA PRO A 36 -1.54 -16.15 -1.83
C PRO A 36 -1.43 -14.63 -1.81
N SER A 37 -2.54 -13.93 -2.05
CA SER A 37 -2.61 -12.47 -2.03
C SER A 37 -3.57 -12.00 -0.95
N ILE A 38 -3.26 -10.85 -0.37
CA ILE A 38 -4.14 -10.14 0.57
C ILE A 38 -4.30 -8.73 0.01
N MET A 39 -5.54 -8.38 -0.33
CA MET A 39 -5.87 -7.01 -0.75
C MET A 39 -6.05 -6.16 0.52
N MET A 40 -5.48 -4.97 0.55
CA MET A 40 -5.63 -4.01 1.66
C MET A 40 -6.76 -3.01 1.39
N TRP A 41 -7.13 -2.22 2.40
CA TRP A 41 -8.02 -1.08 2.19
C TRP A 41 -7.23 0.04 1.54
N ASP A 42 -7.77 0.54 0.44
CA ASP A 42 -7.38 1.83 -0.10
C ASP A 42 -8.21 2.89 0.66
N ASP A 43 -7.60 4.00 1.05
CA ASP A 43 -8.31 5.08 1.73
C ASP A 43 -9.35 5.71 0.81
N HIS A 44 -9.11 5.73 -0.51
CA HIS A 44 -10.11 6.13 -1.49
C HIS A 44 -11.32 5.17 -1.56
N ASP A 45 -11.26 3.95 -0.99
CA ASP A 45 -12.44 3.09 -0.81
C ASP A 45 -13.40 3.64 0.27
N ILE A 46 -12.91 4.50 1.17
CA ILE A 46 -13.69 5.14 2.25
C ILE A 46 -13.95 6.60 1.91
N PHE A 47 -12.89 7.41 1.90
CA PHE A 47 -12.80 8.79 1.43
C PHE A 47 -11.32 9.22 1.50
N ASP A 48 -10.95 10.18 0.66
CA ASP A 48 -9.57 10.64 0.52
C ASP A 48 -8.91 10.95 1.88
N SER A 49 -7.71 10.40 2.08
CA SER A 49 -6.89 10.58 3.29
C SER A 49 -7.49 10.00 4.58
N ALA A 50 -8.40 9.01 4.51
CA ALA A 50 -9.12 8.45 5.68
C ALA A 50 -8.25 7.94 6.85
N GLY A 51 -6.95 7.72 6.65
CA GLY A 51 -5.99 7.36 7.71
C GLY A 51 -5.18 8.55 8.26
N SER A 52 -5.26 9.72 7.63
CA SER A 52 -4.37 10.86 7.86
C SER A 52 -5.03 12.02 8.63
N TYR A 53 -6.32 11.92 8.99
CA TYR A 53 -7.01 12.98 9.74
C TYR A 53 -6.67 12.99 11.24
N LEU A 54 -6.93 14.16 11.84
CA LEU A 54 -6.78 14.38 13.28
C LEU A 54 -7.60 13.39 14.11
N PRO A 55 -7.12 12.97 15.30
CA PRO A 55 -7.86 12.07 16.18
C PRO A 55 -9.29 12.54 16.49
N LEU A 56 -9.51 13.84 16.63
CA LEU A 56 -10.85 14.41 16.87
C LEU A 56 -11.81 14.10 15.71
N LEU A 57 -11.33 14.20 14.47
CA LEU A 57 -12.12 13.89 13.28
C LEU A 57 -12.35 12.38 13.19
N HIS A 58 -11.29 11.56 13.28
CA HIS A 58 -11.42 10.09 13.30
C HIS A 58 -12.37 9.57 14.37
N GLN A 59 -12.44 10.25 15.53
CA GLN A 59 -13.31 9.85 16.63
C GLN A 59 -14.74 10.40 16.53
N SER A 60 -15.02 11.27 15.55
CA SER A 60 -16.35 11.84 15.35
C SER A 60 -17.39 10.78 14.98
N PRO A 61 -18.68 11.00 15.31
CA PRO A 61 -19.75 10.06 14.94
C PRO A 61 -19.86 9.82 13.43
N ILE A 62 -19.60 10.86 12.63
CA ILE A 62 -19.68 10.78 11.16
C ILE A 62 -18.59 9.84 10.63
N MET A 63 -17.34 10.05 11.05
CA MET A 63 -16.20 9.28 10.54
C MET A 63 -16.27 7.82 10.98
N LYS A 64 -16.70 7.56 12.21
CA LYS A 64 -16.97 6.20 12.70
C LYS A 64 -18.08 5.52 11.90
N GLY A 65 -19.17 6.23 11.62
CA GLY A 65 -20.28 5.70 10.81
C GLY A 65 -19.87 5.37 9.39
N LEU A 66 -19.09 6.24 8.73
CA LEU A 66 -18.54 5.97 7.39
C LEU A 66 -17.64 4.73 7.40
N PHE A 67 -16.72 4.63 8.37
CA PHE A 67 -15.85 3.47 8.49
C PHE A 67 -16.64 2.16 8.68
N GLU A 68 -17.67 2.17 9.52
CA GLU A 68 -18.54 1.00 9.74
C GLU A 68 -19.27 0.58 8.45
N MET A 69 -19.80 1.55 7.70
CA MET A 69 -20.48 1.29 6.42
C MET A 69 -19.50 0.71 5.40
N THR A 70 -18.32 1.30 5.25
CA THR A 70 -17.30 0.79 4.31
C THR A 70 -16.78 -0.58 4.75
N GLN A 71 -16.68 -0.86 6.05
CA GLN A 71 -16.35 -2.19 6.58
C GLN A 71 -17.36 -3.24 6.13
N ASN A 72 -18.64 -2.93 6.21
CA ASN A 72 -19.70 -3.85 5.78
C ASN A 72 -19.63 -4.12 4.27
N ILE A 73 -19.44 -3.07 3.47
CA ILE A 73 -19.32 -3.18 2.00
C ILE A 73 -18.08 -4.01 1.63
N ARG A 74 -16.92 -3.72 2.23
CA ARG A 74 -15.69 -4.51 1.98
C ARG A 74 -15.90 -5.97 2.33
N LEU A 75 -16.43 -6.26 3.52
CA LEU A 75 -16.63 -7.64 3.93
C LEU A 75 -17.55 -8.38 2.98
N LEU A 76 -18.64 -7.72 2.55
CA LEU A 76 -19.59 -8.31 1.63
C LEU A 76 -18.97 -8.57 0.24
N PHE A 77 -18.36 -7.56 -0.37
CA PHE A 77 -17.96 -7.62 -1.79
C PHE A 77 -16.53 -8.13 -2.01
N GLN A 78 -15.58 -7.81 -1.12
CA GLN A 78 -14.19 -8.22 -1.28
C GLN A 78 -13.86 -9.52 -0.55
N HIS A 79 -14.52 -9.77 0.59
CA HIS A 79 -14.25 -10.95 1.42
C HIS A 79 -15.40 -11.95 1.49
N HIS A 80 -16.52 -11.69 0.81
CA HIS A 80 -17.72 -12.54 0.80
C HIS A 80 -18.14 -13.02 2.20
N THR A 81 -18.13 -12.11 3.18
CA THR A 81 -18.38 -12.37 4.60
C THR A 81 -19.20 -11.25 5.25
N THR A 82 -19.61 -11.48 6.50
CA THR A 82 -20.24 -10.47 7.36
C THR A 82 -19.31 -10.10 8.53
N PRO A 83 -19.55 -8.97 9.24
CA PRO A 83 -18.81 -8.61 10.43
C PRO A 83 -18.79 -9.68 11.52
N GLU A 84 -19.90 -10.39 11.71
CA GLU A 84 -20.05 -11.45 12.72
C GLU A 84 -19.13 -12.63 12.40
N LYS A 85 -19.07 -13.00 11.12
CA LYS A 85 -18.25 -14.13 10.63
C LYS A 85 -16.80 -13.77 10.37
N ALA A 86 -16.47 -12.48 10.24
CA ALA A 86 -15.13 -12.03 9.89
C ALA A 86 -14.05 -12.62 10.82
N ARG A 87 -14.34 -12.70 12.13
CA ARG A 87 -13.43 -13.29 13.12
C ARG A 87 -13.21 -14.79 12.91
N GLU A 88 -14.27 -15.53 12.60
CA GLU A 88 -14.19 -16.97 12.29
C GLU A 88 -13.41 -17.22 11.00
N HIS A 89 -13.55 -16.32 10.03
CA HIS A 89 -12.79 -16.29 8.79
C HIS A 89 -11.35 -15.79 8.96
N ARG A 90 -10.91 -15.50 10.20
CA ARG A 90 -9.58 -15.00 10.55
C ARG A 90 -9.23 -13.67 9.87
N LEU A 91 -10.26 -12.87 9.57
CA LEU A 91 -10.12 -11.51 9.05
C LEU A 91 -10.06 -10.53 10.23
N PHE A 92 -9.15 -9.58 10.14
CA PHE A 92 -8.78 -8.60 11.18
C PHE A 92 -8.16 -9.25 12.43
N GLY A 93 -6.92 -8.86 12.74
CA GLY A 93 -6.16 -9.44 13.86
C GLY A 93 -6.85 -9.28 15.22
N TYR A 94 -6.54 -10.18 16.16
CA TYR A 94 -7.07 -10.21 17.53
C TYR A 94 -6.88 -8.90 18.32
N GLN A 95 -5.88 -8.09 17.95
CA GLN A 95 -5.57 -6.77 18.50
C GLN A 95 -4.98 -5.88 17.40
N GLY A 96 -5.60 -4.73 17.14
CA GLY A 96 -4.97 -3.65 16.38
C GLY A 96 -3.92 -2.95 17.24
N HIS A 97 -2.68 -2.85 16.77
CA HIS A 97 -1.59 -2.20 17.51
C HIS A 97 -1.40 -0.74 17.07
N ASN A 98 -2.49 0.02 16.96
CA ASN A 98 -2.41 1.45 16.65
C ASN A 98 -2.06 2.25 17.91
N LEU A 99 -0.80 2.14 18.36
CA LEU A 99 -0.26 2.92 19.47
C LEU A 99 -0.22 4.42 19.13
N LEU A 100 -0.16 4.76 17.84
CA LEU A 100 -0.12 6.11 17.28
C LEU A 100 -1.43 6.90 17.42
N ALA A 101 -2.56 6.27 17.75
CA ALA A 101 -3.82 6.96 18.07
C ALA A 101 -3.76 7.81 19.36
N ARG A 102 -2.59 7.91 20.03
CA ARG A 102 -2.37 8.69 21.26
C ARG A 102 -1.47 9.91 21.10
N CYS A 103 -0.93 10.19 19.91
CA CYS A 103 -0.10 11.39 19.70
C CYS A 103 -0.89 12.46 18.96
N GLU A 104 -1.22 13.55 19.65
CA GLU A 104 -1.80 14.75 19.06
C GLU A 104 -0.82 15.35 18.05
N GLN A 105 -1.12 15.22 16.76
CA GLN A 105 -0.59 16.13 15.75
C GLN A 105 -1.64 17.17 15.45
N VAL A 106 -1.22 18.42 15.38
CA VAL A 106 -2.02 19.60 15.04
C VAL A 106 -1.69 19.99 13.61
N ASN A 107 -2.66 19.92 12.70
CA ASN A 107 -2.87 20.87 11.59
C ASN A 107 -4.14 20.58 10.75
N SER A 108 -4.79 21.68 10.37
CA SER A 108 -5.92 21.93 9.44
C SER A 108 -7.20 21.07 9.53
N ILE A 109 -8.33 21.77 9.74
CA ILE A 109 -9.71 21.27 9.79
C ILE A 109 -10.38 21.23 8.40
N PHE A 110 -9.73 21.76 7.38
CA PHE A 110 -10.23 21.76 6.00
C PHE A 110 -9.22 21.10 5.09
N GLY A 111 -9.75 20.23 4.21
CA GLY A 111 -9.03 19.36 3.28
C GLY A 111 -7.71 19.95 2.80
N LEU A 112 -6.69 19.11 2.91
CA LEU A 112 -5.34 19.46 2.53
C LEU A 112 -5.29 19.78 1.04
N SER A 113 -4.40 20.69 0.64
CA SER A 113 -4.12 20.83 -0.79
C SER A 113 -3.59 19.49 -1.30
N GLY A 114 -4.01 19.04 -2.49
CA GLY A 114 -3.66 17.70 -2.99
C GLY A 114 -2.16 17.37 -2.92
N THR A 115 -1.29 18.38 -3.10
CA THR A 115 0.16 18.19 -2.97
C THR A 115 0.65 18.00 -1.53
N TYR A 116 0.00 18.61 -0.54
CA TYR A 116 0.35 18.38 0.87
C TYR A 116 -0.18 17.01 1.33
N ASP A 117 -1.32 16.59 0.80
CA ASP A 117 -1.87 15.25 1.02
C ASP A 117 -0.94 14.17 0.47
N ASP A 118 -0.54 14.28 -0.81
CA ASP A 118 0.43 13.40 -1.47
C ASP A 118 1.74 13.23 -0.66
N LEU A 119 2.19 14.31 0.02
CA LEU A 119 3.40 14.32 0.84
C LEU A 119 3.20 13.70 2.23
N LEU A 120 1.98 13.80 2.79
CA LEU A 120 1.65 13.14 4.06
C LEU A 120 1.47 11.63 3.87
N ASP A 121 0.97 11.20 2.71
CA ASP A 121 0.79 9.78 2.37
C ASP A 121 2.09 9.08 2.00
N GLU A 122 3.20 9.83 1.88
CA GLU A 122 4.50 9.22 1.66
C GLU A 122 4.81 8.23 2.80
N TRP A 123 5.17 7.02 2.41
CA TRP A 123 5.57 5.92 3.29
C TRP A 123 6.78 6.24 4.19
N THR A 124 7.46 7.35 3.91
CA THR A 124 8.59 7.90 4.64
C THR A 124 8.23 9.02 5.62
N HIS A 125 6.97 9.49 5.58
CA HIS A 125 6.47 10.52 6.47
C HIS A 125 6.43 10.03 7.93
N VAL A 126 6.71 10.94 8.86
CA VAL A 126 6.89 10.62 10.29
C VAL A 126 5.67 9.94 10.91
N ASN A 127 4.48 10.23 10.39
CA ASN A 127 3.21 9.67 10.86
C ASN A 127 3.13 8.16 10.64
N HIS A 128 3.78 7.67 9.58
CA HIS A 128 3.63 6.30 9.11
C HIS A 128 4.78 5.40 9.54
N ILE A 129 5.90 5.95 10.01
CA ILE A 129 7.15 5.19 10.29
C ILE A 129 6.90 4.04 11.28
N THR A 130 6.18 4.27 12.38
CA THR A 130 5.97 3.22 13.39
C THR A 130 5.09 2.10 12.84
N GLU A 131 3.93 2.42 12.28
CA GLU A 131 3.01 1.42 11.72
C GLU A 131 3.66 0.64 10.57
N ARG A 132 4.34 1.35 9.67
CA ARG A 132 5.15 0.75 8.61
C ARG A 132 6.15 -0.26 9.16
N ASN A 133 6.96 0.14 10.14
CA ASN A 133 8.02 -0.71 10.67
C ASN A 133 7.43 -1.96 11.34
N ASP A 134 6.31 -1.81 12.05
CA ASP A 134 5.59 -2.93 12.66
C ASP A 134 5.05 -3.90 11.62
N ILE A 135 4.45 -3.39 10.54
CA ILE A 135 3.95 -4.20 9.42
C ILE A 135 5.12 -4.93 8.73
N LEU A 136 6.20 -4.22 8.41
CA LEU A 136 7.39 -4.81 7.79
C LEU A 136 7.95 -5.94 8.65
N GLN A 137 8.11 -5.72 9.96
CA GLN A 137 8.64 -6.73 10.87
C GLN A 137 7.73 -7.96 10.94
N ARG A 138 6.39 -7.77 10.97
CA ARG A 138 5.42 -8.87 10.96
C ARG A 138 5.53 -9.72 9.69
N PHE A 139 5.63 -9.08 8.51
CA PHE A 139 5.78 -9.80 7.25
C PHE A 139 7.15 -10.48 7.11
N GLN A 140 8.22 -9.88 7.61
CA GLN A 140 9.54 -10.53 7.66
C GLN A 140 9.52 -11.78 8.56
N ASN A 141 8.87 -11.70 9.73
CA ASN A 141 8.70 -12.86 10.61
C ASN A 141 7.84 -13.95 9.96
N LEU A 142 6.75 -13.56 9.28
CA LEU A 142 5.91 -14.49 8.52
C LEU A 142 6.70 -15.19 7.41
N ALA A 143 7.50 -14.43 6.66
CA ALA A 143 8.39 -14.94 5.61
C ALA A 143 9.41 -15.94 6.18
N GLU A 144 10.02 -15.62 7.31
CA GLU A 144 10.99 -16.49 7.97
C GLU A 144 10.39 -17.79 8.50
N ILE A 145 9.22 -17.73 9.14
CA ILE A 145 8.53 -18.88 9.72
C ILE A 145 8.02 -19.81 8.61
N ASN A 146 7.37 -19.25 7.60
CA ASN A 146 6.69 -20.03 6.56
C ASN A 146 7.56 -20.29 5.32
N LYS A 147 8.79 -19.74 5.28
CA LYS A 147 9.71 -19.83 4.14
C LYS A 147 9.08 -19.34 2.84
N ILE A 148 8.35 -18.23 2.93
CA ILE A 148 7.71 -17.57 1.78
C ILE A 148 8.37 -16.24 1.49
N GLN A 149 8.25 -15.76 0.25
CA GLN A 149 8.64 -14.41 -0.13
C GLN A 149 7.42 -13.50 -0.13
N VAL A 150 7.56 -12.32 0.45
CA VAL A 150 6.51 -11.29 0.47
C VAL A 150 6.85 -10.21 -0.54
N THR A 151 5.86 -9.77 -1.31
CA THR A 151 5.97 -8.63 -2.23
C THR A 151 4.73 -7.76 -2.04
N PHE A 152 4.94 -6.46 -1.85
CA PHE A 152 3.87 -5.48 -1.82
C PHE A 152 3.62 -4.94 -3.23
N PHE A 153 2.36 -4.89 -3.63
CA PHE A 153 1.90 -4.16 -4.79
C PHE A 153 1.02 -3.02 -4.29
N SER A 154 1.34 -1.79 -4.67
CA SER A 154 0.54 -0.61 -4.33
C SER A 154 0.35 0.30 -5.53
N SER A 155 -0.54 1.28 -5.40
CA SER A 155 -0.75 2.38 -6.34
C SER A 155 -1.06 3.66 -5.57
N GLY A 156 -1.50 4.73 -6.23
CA GLY A 156 -2.01 5.95 -5.56
C GLY A 156 -1.09 7.16 -5.67
N VAL A 157 0.23 6.99 -5.60
CA VAL A 157 1.20 8.12 -5.56
C VAL A 157 1.53 8.77 -6.92
N HIS A 158 0.65 8.64 -7.91
CA HIS A 158 0.78 9.22 -9.26
C HIS A 158 2.14 8.97 -9.97
N CYS A 159 2.87 7.95 -9.54
CA CYS A 159 4.15 7.54 -10.11
C CYS A 159 4.32 6.03 -9.99
N CYS A 160 5.12 5.46 -10.90
CA CYS A 160 5.51 4.06 -10.81
C CYS A 160 6.90 3.96 -10.18
N GLY A 161 7.13 2.91 -9.39
CA GLY A 161 8.39 2.74 -8.68
C GLY A 161 8.61 1.31 -8.25
N VAL A 162 9.87 0.99 -7.96
CA VAL A 162 10.23 -0.26 -7.29
C VAL A 162 11.19 0.06 -6.17
N SER A 163 10.89 -0.45 -4.98
CA SER A 163 11.78 -0.41 -3.83
C SER A 163 11.96 -1.81 -3.26
N ARG A 164 12.96 -1.98 -2.41
CA ARG A 164 13.21 -3.25 -1.73
C ARG A 164 13.82 -3.08 -0.35
N PHE A 165 13.34 -3.87 0.58
CA PHE A 165 14.04 -4.17 1.83
C PHE A 165 14.90 -5.41 1.59
N ARG A 166 16.08 -5.49 2.22
CA ARG A 166 16.94 -6.67 2.20
C ARG A 166 17.92 -6.67 3.36
N THR A 167 18.47 -7.82 3.69
CA THR A 167 19.57 -7.89 4.65
C THR A 167 20.83 -7.22 4.06
N GLN A 168 21.42 -6.27 4.80
CA GLN A 168 22.66 -5.61 4.38
C GLN A 168 23.86 -6.49 4.73
N ARG A 169 24.57 -6.99 3.70
CA ARG A 169 25.80 -7.80 3.83
C ARG A 169 26.76 -7.46 2.69
N ILE A 170 28.04 -7.79 2.88
CA ILE A 170 29.09 -7.68 1.84
C ILE A 170 28.75 -8.64 0.69
N GLU A 171 28.44 -9.90 1.02
CA GLU A 171 27.90 -10.85 0.07
C GLU A 171 26.39 -11.02 0.26
N PRO A 172 25.57 -10.62 -0.73
CA PRO A 172 24.12 -10.73 -0.62
C PRO A 172 23.67 -12.18 -0.69
N PHE A 173 22.66 -12.52 0.10
CA PHE A 173 21.95 -13.79 -0.04
C PHE A 173 21.28 -13.91 -1.41
N ALA A 174 21.05 -15.14 -1.85
CA ALA A 174 20.13 -15.38 -2.97
C ALA A 174 18.71 -14.92 -2.57
N PRO A 175 17.87 -14.46 -3.52
CA PRO A 175 16.54 -13.91 -3.21
C PRO A 175 15.63 -14.85 -2.40
N ASN A 176 15.76 -16.16 -2.61
CA ASN A 176 15.01 -17.21 -1.90
C ASN A 176 15.57 -17.54 -0.51
N GLN A 177 16.72 -16.98 -0.14
CA GLN A 177 17.42 -17.22 1.13
C GLN A 177 17.33 -16.04 2.10
N ASP A 178 16.87 -14.87 1.66
CA ASP A 178 16.73 -13.68 2.50
C ASP A 178 15.25 -13.47 2.88
N PRO A 179 14.82 -13.84 4.10
CA PRO A 179 13.45 -13.60 4.55
C PRO A 179 13.15 -12.10 4.73
N LYS A 180 14.18 -11.24 4.76
CA LYS A 180 14.03 -9.78 4.82
C LYS A 180 13.94 -9.14 3.44
N LEU A 181 14.13 -9.93 2.37
CA LEU A 181 13.94 -9.45 1.00
C LEU A 181 12.44 -9.28 0.74
N ILE A 182 12.00 -8.04 0.74
CA ILE A 182 10.64 -7.65 0.39
C ILE A 182 10.72 -6.66 -0.75
N TYR A 183 10.09 -7.00 -1.87
CA TYR A 183 9.91 -6.05 -2.96
C TYR A 183 8.64 -5.22 -2.71
N HIS A 184 8.69 -3.95 -3.06
CA HIS A 184 7.52 -3.09 -3.09
C HIS A 184 7.44 -2.44 -4.47
N ILE A 185 6.39 -2.78 -5.20
CA ILE A 185 6.15 -2.35 -6.56
C ILE A 185 4.96 -1.39 -6.53
N ILE A 186 5.20 -0.18 -7.03
CA ILE A 186 4.23 0.89 -7.08
C ILE A 186 3.81 1.06 -8.55
N SER A 187 2.50 0.94 -8.79
CA SER A 187 1.89 1.23 -10.09
C SER A 187 1.32 2.66 -10.10
N SER A 188 1.56 3.39 -11.19
CA SER A 188 0.93 4.70 -11.39
C SER A 188 -0.50 4.54 -11.91
N ALA A 189 -1.41 5.42 -11.49
CA ALA A 189 -2.68 5.58 -12.19
C ALA A 189 -2.45 6.13 -13.61
N ILE A 190 -3.18 5.61 -14.59
CA ILE A 190 -3.03 5.96 -16.02
C ILE A 190 -3.47 7.41 -16.30
N VAL A 191 -4.36 7.96 -15.48
CA VAL A 191 -5.05 9.23 -15.74
C VAL A 191 -4.44 10.44 -15.02
N HIS A 192 -3.59 10.24 -14.01
CA HIS A 192 -3.03 11.34 -13.23
C HIS A 192 -1.68 11.81 -13.77
N LYS A 193 -1.52 13.13 -13.81
CA LYS A 193 -0.24 13.76 -14.17
C LYS A 193 0.79 13.44 -13.08
N PRO A 194 2.01 12.97 -13.44
CA PRO A 194 3.01 12.65 -12.45
C PRO A 194 3.46 13.89 -11.66
N PRO A 195 3.89 13.74 -10.40
CA PRO A 195 4.48 14.82 -9.62
C PRO A 195 5.67 15.43 -10.36
N LEU A 196 5.93 16.73 -10.16
CA LEU A 196 7.06 17.39 -10.83
C LEU A 196 8.38 16.76 -10.37
N LYS A 197 9.29 16.51 -11.32
CA LYS A 197 10.58 15.84 -11.10
C LYS A 197 11.39 16.35 -9.89
N PRO A 198 11.48 17.68 -9.61
CA PRO A 198 12.19 18.16 -8.43
C PRO A 198 11.59 17.68 -7.11
N PHE A 199 10.27 17.48 -7.02
CA PHE A 199 9.62 16.97 -5.82
C PHE A 199 9.97 15.50 -5.59
N ILE A 200 9.90 14.66 -6.63
CA ILE A 200 10.31 13.25 -6.55
C ILE A 200 11.79 13.14 -6.13
N GLN A 201 12.66 13.99 -6.69
CA GLN A 201 14.07 14.04 -6.31
C GLN A 201 14.28 14.49 -4.85
N ALA A 202 13.50 15.46 -4.38
CA ALA A 202 13.53 15.92 -2.98
C ALA A 202 13.08 14.83 -2.00
N ALA A 203 12.00 14.11 -2.31
CA ALA A 203 11.54 12.97 -1.52
C ALA A 203 12.64 11.89 -1.36
N HIS A 204 13.42 11.64 -2.41
CA HIS A 204 14.54 10.68 -2.37
C HIS A 204 15.85 11.22 -1.77
N LEU A 205 16.03 12.53 -1.64
CA LEU A 205 17.20 13.13 -1.00
C LEU A 205 17.21 12.85 0.50
N PHE A 206 16.03 12.82 1.12
CA PHE A 206 15.85 12.34 2.47
C PHE A 206 15.83 10.82 2.46
N ARG A 207 17.02 10.19 2.40
CA ARG A 207 17.14 8.79 2.79
C ARG A 207 16.55 8.65 4.18
N THR A 208 15.36 8.07 4.30
CA THR A 208 14.88 7.61 5.59
C THR A 208 15.92 6.64 6.12
N LYS A 209 16.59 7.06 7.19
CA LYS A 209 17.49 6.21 7.97
C LYS A 209 16.71 5.06 8.58
#